data_AF-A0A6H0CUV9-F1
#
_entry.id   AF-A0A6H0CUV9-F1
#
_cell.length_a   1.000
_cell.length_b   1.000
_cell.length_c   1.000
_cell.angle_alpha   90.00
_cell.angle_beta   90.00
_cell.angle_gamma   90.00
#
_symmetry.space_group_name_H-M   'P 1'
#
loop_
_entity.id
_entity.type
_entity.pdbx_description
1 polymer ?
#
loop_
_entity_poly.entity_id
_entity_poly.type
_entity_poly.pdbx_seq_one_letter_code
_entity_poly.pdbx_strand_id
1 'polypeptide(L)'
;MGIVLAIYYGNDSSESGQSQAKSGDVQASTGVSEAARQPNLKVARIAAYIKEGIDGKEQTDEGQEALTDLRGPHLDITFENRAPGPSLITKATLRVREAGVLPGCHQIGGELAISMNYDFPLPDRLPKTPYEQSKDISFTIEDNKLDRLTLTMGPENHGWENPWYGVVDIVFEHDGTKTTVGPIAVVDTGGDAEFYPDGDTWVIENIDIPTCLDENAALVDRLMSIPDVTVSKELKTLREKLTSMGH
;
A
#
# COMPACT_ATOMS: atom_id res chain seq x y z
N MET A 1 -9.84 25.69 100.41
CA MET A 1 -9.52 24.80 99.28
C MET A 1 -8.10 25.13 98.87
N GLY A 2 -7.09 24.28 98.89
CA GLY A 2 -6.96 22.83 99.04
C GLY A 2 -5.58 22.55 98.46
N ILE A 3 -4.70 22.02 99.29
CA ILE A 3 -3.22 22.01 99.18
C ILE A 3 -2.76 20.93 98.18
N VAL A 4 -1.55 21.06 97.63
CA VAL A 4 -0.45 20.05 97.62
C VAL A 4 0.42 20.11 96.35
N LEU A 5 1.71 20.28 96.62
CA LEU A 5 2.91 20.10 95.80
C LEU A 5 3.19 18.60 95.56
N ALA A 6 3.66 18.20 94.37
CA ALA A 6 4.69 17.15 94.23
C ALA A 6 5.20 17.03 92.79
N ILE A 7 6.53 16.90 92.69
CA ILE A 7 7.31 16.59 91.48
C ILE A 7 7.36 15.07 91.29
N TYR A 8 7.35 14.58 90.05
CA TYR A 8 7.96 13.29 89.68
C TYR A 8 8.55 13.33 88.26
N TYR A 9 9.81 12.91 88.15
CA TYR A 9 10.49 12.48 86.92
C TYR A 9 10.11 11.02 86.62
N GLY A 10 10.04 10.66 85.34
CA GLY A 10 9.94 9.28 84.86
C GLY A 10 10.52 9.12 83.46
N ASN A 11 11.61 8.34 83.36
CA ASN A 11 12.06 7.64 82.15
C ASN A 11 11.00 6.61 81.72
N ASP A 12 10.80 6.34 80.42
CA ASP A 12 11.47 5.21 79.73
C ASP A 12 11.01 5.05 78.26
N SER A 13 11.96 4.54 77.49
CA SER A 13 11.91 3.80 76.21
C SER A 13 10.55 3.42 75.58
N SER A 14 10.41 3.59 74.26
CA SER A 14 10.54 2.50 73.26
C SER A 14 10.01 2.87 71.86
N GLU A 15 10.57 2.16 70.89
CA GLU A 15 10.52 2.20 69.42
C GLU A 15 9.15 2.46 68.75
N SER A 16 9.18 3.15 67.59
CA SER A 16 8.98 2.53 66.26
C SER A 16 8.58 3.54 65.18
N GLY A 17 9.13 3.35 63.97
CA GLY A 17 8.33 3.49 62.75
C GLY A 17 8.48 4.75 61.89
N GLN A 18 9.19 4.57 60.77
CA GLN A 18 8.82 5.01 59.41
C GLN A 18 9.04 6.48 58.97
N SER A 19 10.21 6.68 58.34
CA SER A 19 10.38 7.10 56.94
C SER A 19 9.25 7.93 56.30
N GLN A 20 9.48 9.24 56.15
CA GLN A 20 8.82 10.05 55.12
C GLN A 20 9.80 11.00 54.42
N ALA A 21 9.51 11.24 53.14
CA ALA A 21 10.01 12.29 52.25
C ALA A 21 11.29 12.03 51.44
N LYS A 22 11.21 11.09 50.48
CA LYS A 22 11.82 11.24 49.15
C LYS A 22 10.82 10.77 48.08
N SER A 23 9.88 11.63 47.73
CA SER A 23 8.94 11.41 46.63
C SER A 23 8.62 12.77 45.99
N GLY A 24 9.59 13.31 45.26
CA GLY A 24 9.46 14.58 44.54
C GLY A 24 10.17 14.59 43.18
N ASP A 25 11.21 13.78 42.99
CA ASP A 25 12.07 13.88 41.80
C ASP A 25 11.83 12.81 40.73
N VAL A 26 10.90 11.86 40.92
CA VAL A 26 10.64 10.77 39.95
C VAL A 26 9.50 11.10 38.98
N GLN A 27 8.76 12.18 39.21
CA GLN A 27 7.62 12.56 38.37
C GLN A 27 7.94 13.56 37.25
N ALA A 28 9.20 14.00 37.12
CA ALA A 28 9.61 14.98 36.11
C ALA A 28 10.27 14.36 34.85
N SER A 29 10.55 13.05 34.80
CA SER A 29 11.18 12.41 33.63
C SER A 29 10.25 11.56 32.76
N THR A 30 9.03 11.27 33.22
CA THR A 30 8.00 10.58 32.42
C THR A 30 7.08 11.56 31.67
N GLY A 31 7.28 12.87 31.88
CA GLY A 31 6.53 13.98 31.30
C GLY A 31 7.08 14.53 30.00
N VAL A 32 7.99 13.84 29.31
CA VAL A 32 8.20 14.06 27.86
C VAL A 32 7.03 13.41 27.11
N SER A 33 5.87 14.00 27.36
CA SER A 33 4.80 14.23 26.41
C SER A 33 4.61 13.15 25.36
N GLU A 34 3.83 12.13 25.74
CA GLU A 34 3.01 11.30 24.84
C GLU A 34 2.18 12.16 23.87
N ALA A 35 1.95 13.44 24.20
CA ALA A 35 1.36 14.47 23.35
C ALA A 35 2.38 15.04 22.35
N ALA A 36 2.68 14.25 21.31
CA ALA A 36 3.02 14.63 19.93
C ALA A 36 3.79 13.49 19.23
N ARG A 37 3.39 12.22 19.42
CA ARG A 37 3.81 11.17 18.49
C ARG A 37 3.08 11.39 17.17
N GLN A 38 3.61 12.30 16.34
CA GLN A 38 3.35 12.23 14.91
C GLN A 38 3.68 10.79 14.47
N PRO A 39 2.94 10.21 13.51
CA PRO A 39 3.28 8.88 13.01
C PRO A 39 4.76 8.87 12.64
N ASN A 40 5.52 7.93 13.22
CA ASN A 40 6.96 7.80 12.98
C ASN A 40 7.27 7.73 11.49
N LEU A 41 6.36 7.08 10.76
CA LEU A 41 6.40 6.88 9.34
C LEU A 41 5.36 7.74 8.60
N LYS A 42 5.84 8.62 7.74
CA LYS A 42 5.02 9.43 6.83
C LYS A 42 5.23 8.99 5.39
N VAL A 43 4.16 8.98 4.60
CA VAL A 43 4.26 8.78 3.15
C VAL A 43 4.73 10.09 2.52
N ALA A 44 5.91 10.07 1.91
CA ALA A 44 6.51 11.22 1.24
C ALA A 44 6.12 11.30 -0.23
N ARG A 45 6.02 10.15 -0.91
CA ARG A 45 5.66 10.06 -2.32
C ARG A 45 4.98 8.74 -2.62
N ILE A 46 4.07 8.77 -3.59
CA ILE A 46 3.42 7.62 -4.18
C ILE A 46 3.55 7.76 -5.69
N ALA A 47 3.88 6.69 -6.38
CA ALA A 47 3.81 6.57 -7.81
C ALA A 47 3.31 5.18 -8.18
N ALA A 48 2.66 5.06 -9.34
CA ALA A 48 2.32 3.77 -9.92
C ALA A 48 2.71 3.79 -11.40
N TYR A 49 3.31 2.70 -11.86
CA TYR A 49 3.80 2.57 -13.23
C TYR A 49 3.97 1.10 -13.61
N ILE A 50 4.01 0.81 -14.91
CA ILE A 50 4.38 -0.51 -15.42
C ILE A 50 5.89 -0.55 -15.62
N LYS A 51 6.52 -1.57 -15.06
CA LYS A 51 7.96 -1.80 -15.19
C LYS A 51 8.25 -3.30 -15.26
N GLU A 52 9.37 -3.64 -15.88
CA GLU A 52 10.03 -4.94 -15.76
C GLU A 52 10.47 -5.25 -14.31
N GLY A 53 10.73 -6.53 -14.04
CA GLY A 53 11.23 -7.02 -12.76
C GLY A 53 10.31 -7.99 -12.02
N ILE A 54 9.26 -8.51 -12.66
CA ILE A 54 8.38 -9.53 -12.09
C ILE A 54 8.77 -10.90 -12.64
N ASP A 55 8.95 -11.87 -11.76
CA ASP A 55 9.17 -13.26 -12.16
C ASP A 55 7.84 -13.94 -12.46
N GLY A 56 7.85 -14.91 -13.36
CA GLY A 56 6.65 -15.64 -13.77
C GLY A 56 6.96 -17.01 -14.36
N LYS A 57 5.93 -17.61 -14.94
CA LYS A 57 6.03 -18.91 -15.63
C LYS A 57 5.15 -18.93 -16.86
N GLU A 58 5.65 -19.53 -17.92
CA GLU A 58 4.89 -19.84 -19.13
C GLU A 58 4.58 -21.33 -19.18
N GLN A 59 3.34 -21.68 -19.52
CA GLN A 59 2.98 -23.05 -19.83
C GLN A 59 3.26 -23.32 -21.32
N THR A 60 4.13 -24.29 -21.58
CA THR A 60 4.47 -24.79 -22.91
C THR A 60 3.98 -26.23 -23.10
N ASP A 61 4.11 -26.76 -24.31
CA ASP A 61 3.85 -28.18 -24.61
C ASP A 61 4.76 -29.13 -23.81
N GLU A 62 5.92 -28.64 -23.36
CA GLU A 62 6.94 -29.42 -22.65
C GLU A 62 6.86 -29.27 -21.11
N GLY A 63 6.01 -28.37 -20.59
CA GLY A 63 5.83 -28.14 -19.17
C GLY A 63 5.72 -26.65 -18.79
N GLN A 64 6.25 -26.28 -17.64
CA GLN A 64 6.32 -24.87 -17.21
C GLN A 64 7.75 -24.36 -17.31
N GLU A 65 7.94 -23.27 -18.06
CA GLU A 65 9.21 -22.57 -18.17
C GLU A 65 9.21 -21.31 -17.30
N ALA A 66 10.33 -21.05 -16.63
CA ALA A 66 10.47 -19.85 -15.80
C ALA A 66 10.74 -18.63 -16.69
N LEU A 67 9.97 -17.57 -16.47
CA LEU A 67 10.17 -16.27 -17.08
C LEU A 67 10.65 -15.29 -16.01
N THR A 68 11.54 -14.39 -16.40
CA THR A 68 12.03 -13.31 -15.54
C THR A 68 11.85 -11.98 -16.24
N ASP A 69 11.84 -10.90 -15.47
CA ASP A 69 11.80 -9.53 -16.00
C ASP A 69 10.50 -9.20 -16.75
N LEU A 70 9.39 -9.85 -16.37
CA LEU A 70 8.07 -9.55 -16.90
C LEU A 70 7.61 -8.16 -16.46
N ARG A 71 6.86 -7.49 -17.34
CA ARG A 71 6.35 -6.15 -17.13
C ARG A 71 4.97 -6.20 -16.48
N GLY A 72 4.77 -5.42 -15.42
CA GLY A 72 3.45 -5.26 -14.80
C GLY A 72 3.41 -4.10 -13.81
N PRO A 73 2.24 -3.86 -13.18
CA PRO A 73 2.05 -2.73 -12.28
C PRO A 73 2.91 -2.80 -11.02
N HIS A 74 3.69 -1.75 -10.83
CA HIS A 74 4.45 -1.47 -9.63
C HIS A 74 3.84 -0.28 -8.91
N LEU A 75 3.59 -0.45 -7.60
CA LEU A 75 3.21 0.58 -6.66
C LEU A 75 4.47 0.98 -5.91
N ASP A 76 4.97 2.19 -6.16
CA ASP A 76 6.22 2.71 -5.62
C ASP A 76 5.93 3.75 -4.52
N ILE A 77 6.23 3.39 -3.27
CA ILE A 77 5.91 4.19 -2.09
C ILE A 77 7.21 4.61 -1.41
N THR A 78 7.43 5.92 -1.31
CA THR A 78 8.53 6.49 -0.53
C THR A 78 8.02 6.89 0.85
N PHE A 79 8.66 6.35 1.88
CA PHE A 79 8.40 6.68 3.27
C PHE A 79 9.49 7.58 3.82
N GLU A 80 9.11 8.47 4.73
CA GLU A 80 9.99 9.31 5.53
C GLU A 80 9.83 8.92 7.00
N ASN A 81 10.93 8.51 7.63
CA ASN A 81 10.98 8.31 9.08
C ASN A 81 11.59 9.56 9.73
N ARG A 82 10.77 10.33 10.46
CA ARG A 82 11.22 11.53 11.18
C ARG A 82 11.42 11.29 12.68
N ALA A 83 11.14 10.09 13.16
CA ALA A 83 11.29 9.75 14.55
C ALA A 83 12.74 9.34 14.87
N PRO A 84 13.19 9.53 16.13
CA PRO A 84 14.41 8.89 16.61
C PRO A 84 14.23 7.36 16.65
N GLY A 85 15.08 6.64 15.92
CA GLY A 85 15.08 5.18 15.83
C GLY A 85 14.48 4.64 14.53
N PRO A 86 14.80 3.38 14.14
CA PRO A 86 14.28 2.77 12.94
C PRO A 86 12.77 2.50 13.07
N SER A 87 12.05 2.61 11.97
CA SER A 87 10.64 2.21 11.86
C SER A 87 10.55 0.95 11.01
N LEU A 88 9.88 -0.07 11.53
CA LEU A 88 9.74 -1.36 10.86
C LEU A 88 8.31 -1.53 10.35
N ILE A 89 8.16 -1.64 9.03
CA ILE A 89 6.92 -2.08 8.42
C ILE A 89 6.90 -3.61 8.43
N THR A 90 5.87 -4.17 9.07
CA THR A 90 5.72 -5.62 9.26
C THR A 90 4.69 -6.25 8.35
N LYS A 91 3.77 -5.45 7.81
CA LYS A 91 2.66 -5.96 7.00
C LYS A 91 2.17 -4.91 6.01
N ALA A 92 1.85 -5.35 4.81
CA ALA A 92 1.12 -4.58 3.82
C ALA A 92 -0.21 -5.26 3.51
N THR A 93 -1.29 -4.48 3.49
CA THR A 93 -2.63 -4.94 3.12
C THR A 93 -3.13 -4.13 1.93
N LEU A 94 -3.30 -4.79 0.78
CA LEU A 94 -3.95 -4.22 -0.39
C LEU A 94 -5.46 -4.30 -0.21
N ARG A 95 -6.13 -3.14 -0.15
CA ARG A 95 -7.58 -3.04 -0.16
C ARG A 95 -8.04 -2.67 -1.56
N VAL A 96 -8.62 -3.63 -2.25
CA VAL A 96 -9.17 -3.45 -3.59
C VAL A 96 -10.55 -2.80 -3.47
N ARG A 97 -10.67 -1.54 -3.90
CA ARG A 97 -11.94 -0.79 -3.93
C ARG A 97 -12.79 -1.20 -5.12
N GLU A 98 -12.13 -1.35 -6.26
CA GLU A 98 -12.72 -1.71 -7.54
C GLU A 98 -11.62 -2.34 -8.41
N ALA A 99 -11.97 -3.34 -9.19
CA ALA A 99 -11.11 -3.87 -10.24
C ALA A 99 -11.99 -4.47 -11.33
N GLY A 100 -11.49 -4.52 -12.55
CA GLY A 100 -12.20 -5.11 -13.66
C GLY A 100 -11.39 -5.05 -14.95
N VAL A 101 -11.99 -5.55 -16.01
CA VAL A 101 -11.43 -5.50 -17.37
C VAL A 101 -11.89 -4.25 -18.11
N LEU A 102 -11.03 -3.73 -18.96
CA LEU A 102 -11.38 -2.78 -20.01
C LEU A 102 -12.02 -3.59 -21.16
N PRO A 103 -13.09 -3.08 -21.78
CA PRO A 103 -13.57 -3.62 -23.05
C PRO A 103 -12.43 -3.75 -24.09
N GLY A 104 -12.25 -4.97 -24.60
CA GLY A 104 -11.36 -5.24 -25.73
C GLY A 104 -11.86 -4.54 -26.99
N CYS A 105 -10.93 -4.04 -27.79
CA CYS A 105 -11.22 -3.31 -29.03
C CYS A 105 -11.20 -4.19 -30.29
N HIS A 106 -10.76 -5.43 -30.13
CA HIS A 106 -10.65 -6.43 -31.17
C HIS A 106 -10.98 -7.81 -30.58
N GLN A 107 -11.22 -8.80 -31.44
CA GLN A 107 -11.31 -10.19 -30.99
C GLN A 107 -9.93 -10.71 -30.56
N ILE A 108 -9.76 -11.02 -29.27
CA ILE A 108 -8.57 -11.69 -28.76
C ILE A 108 -8.67 -13.19 -29.07
N GLY A 109 -7.62 -13.74 -29.68
CA GLY A 109 -7.54 -15.15 -30.03
C GLY A 109 -6.33 -15.82 -29.38
N GLY A 110 -6.56 -16.89 -28.63
CA GLY A 110 -5.52 -17.75 -28.06
C GLY A 110 -5.40 -17.63 -26.55
N GLU A 111 -5.08 -18.75 -25.91
CA GLU A 111 -4.81 -18.80 -24.48
C GLU A 111 -3.36 -18.35 -24.24
N LEU A 112 -3.16 -17.18 -23.67
CA LEU A 112 -1.83 -16.77 -23.20
C LEU A 112 -1.54 -17.46 -21.89
N ALA A 113 -0.52 -18.30 -21.88
CA ALA A 113 -0.25 -19.16 -20.75
C ALA A 113 0.88 -18.63 -19.84
N ILE A 114 0.97 -17.30 -19.65
CA ILE A 114 1.93 -16.65 -18.74
C ILE A 114 1.26 -16.31 -17.40
N SER A 115 1.87 -16.75 -16.30
CA SER A 115 1.50 -16.43 -14.91
C SER A 115 2.60 -15.60 -14.26
N MET A 116 2.25 -14.66 -13.38
CA MET A 116 3.17 -13.69 -12.79
C MET A 116 3.12 -13.72 -11.27
N ASN A 117 4.29 -13.65 -10.62
CA ASN A 117 4.42 -13.73 -9.16
C ASN A 117 4.29 -12.33 -8.53
N TYR A 118 3.08 -11.81 -8.48
CA TYR A 118 2.78 -10.52 -7.85
C TYR A 118 2.87 -10.58 -6.31
N ASP A 119 3.17 -9.44 -5.66
CA ASP A 119 3.04 -9.32 -4.20
C ASP A 119 1.59 -9.46 -3.75
N PHE A 120 0.66 -8.95 -4.57
CA PHE A 120 -0.78 -9.05 -4.37
C PHE A 120 -1.46 -9.57 -5.66
N PRO A 121 -1.57 -10.90 -5.80
CA PRO A 121 -2.24 -11.51 -6.95
C PRO A 121 -3.75 -11.25 -6.89
N LEU A 122 -4.35 -10.74 -7.96
CA LEU A 122 -5.79 -10.58 -8.09
C LEU A 122 -6.40 -11.91 -8.55
N PRO A 123 -7.39 -12.46 -7.83
CA PRO A 123 -7.97 -13.74 -8.20
C PRO A 123 -8.73 -13.64 -9.53
N ASP A 124 -8.70 -14.71 -10.33
CA ASP A 124 -9.39 -14.78 -11.62
C ASP A 124 -10.88 -14.41 -11.52
N ARG A 125 -11.51 -14.87 -10.43
CA ARG A 125 -12.87 -14.47 -10.04
C ARG A 125 -12.78 -13.44 -8.93
N LEU A 126 -12.94 -12.17 -9.31
CA LEU A 126 -12.95 -11.06 -8.36
C LEU A 126 -14.03 -11.26 -7.29
N PRO A 127 -13.66 -11.25 -5.99
CA PRO A 127 -14.61 -11.16 -4.91
C PRO A 127 -15.44 -9.89 -5.02
N LYS A 128 -16.59 -9.87 -4.34
CA LYS A 128 -17.34 -8.64 -4.19
C LYS A 128 -16.48 -7.59 -3.49
N THR A 129 -16.29 -6.45 -4.15
CA THR A 129 -15.51 -5.33 -3.60
C THR A 129 -16.30 -4.53 -2.55
N PRO A 130 -15.62 -3.88 -1.59
CA PRO A 130 -14.18 -3.95 -1.38
C PRO A 130 -13.75 -5.29 -0.77
N TYR A 131 -12.57 -5.77 -1.13
CA TYR A 131 -11.93 -6.92 -0.48
C TYR A 131 -10.45 -6.63 -0.20
N GLU A 132 -9.84 -7.43 0.66
CA GLU A 132 -8.48 -7.19 1.14
C GLU A 132 -7.60 -8.43 0.96
N GLN A 133 -6.33 -8.17 0.68
CA GLN A 133 -5.26 -9.16 0.65
C GLN A 133 -4.10 -8.64 1.49
N SER A 134 -3.44 -9.52 2.22
CA SER A 134 -2.34 -9.14 3.12
C SER A 134 -1.09 -9.96 2.85
N LYS A 135 0.05 -9.30 2.99
CA LYS A 135 1.38 -9.92 2.93
C LYS A 135 2.23 -9.42 4.09
N ASP A 136 2.86 -10.35 4.79
CA ASP A 136 3.88 -10.02 5.78
C ASP A 136 5.14 -9.53 5.05
N ILE A 137 5.70 -8.42 5.52
CA ILE A 137 6.90 -7.81 4.95
C ILE A 137 7.86 -7.44 6.07
N SER A 138 9.13 -7.27 5.75
CA SER A 138 10.14 -6.81 6.71
C SER A 138 10.94 -5.70 6.05
N PHE A 139 10.45 -4.46 6.21
CA PHE A 139 11.06 -3.28 5.60
C PHE A 139 11.34 -2.22 6.66
N THR A 140 12.62 -1.93 6.88
CA THR A 140 13.08 -0.97 7.90
C THR A 140 13.47 0.34 7.26
N ILE A 141 12.92 1.44 7.76
CA ILE A 141 13.39 2.79 7.42
C ILE A 141 14.17 3.34 8.60
N GLU A 142 15.46 3.56 8.38
CA GLU A 142 16.37 4.11 9.39
C GLU A 142 15.95 5.52 9.85
N ASP A 143 16.47 5.94 10.99
CA ASP A 143 16.11 7.22 11.61
C ASP A 143 16.49 8.41 10.71
N ASN A 144 15.58 9.38 10.58
CA ASN A 144 15.78 10.57 9.74
C ASN A 144 16.11 10.24 8.27
N LYS A 145 15.64 9.09 7.76
CA LYS A 145 15.84 8.67 6.37
C LYS A 145 14.54 8.64 5.58
N LEU A 146 14.75 8.70 4.26
CA LEU A 146 13.77 8.35 3.24
C LEU A 146 14.16 6.99 2.69
N ASP A 147 13.19 6.10 2.54
CA ASP A 147 13.40 4.84 1.83
C ASP A 147 12.17 4.47 1.02
N ARG A 148 12.37 3.56 0.07
CA ARG A 148 11.42 3.25 -0.99
C ARG A 148 11.06 1.78 -0.98
N LEU A 149 9.77 1.50 -0.83
CA LEU A 149 9.20 0.17 -0.93
C LEU A 149 8.39 0.07 -2.22
N THR A 150 8.65 -0.96 -2.99
CA THR A 150 7.89 -1.26 -4.20
C THR A 150 7.09 -2.54 -4.00
N LEU A 151 5.82 -2.50 -4.38
CA LEU A 151 4.89 -3.64 -4.32
C LEU A 151 4.28 -3.86 -5.71
N THR A 152 3.98 -5.10 -6.06
CA THR A 152 3.39 -5.43 -7.37
C THR A 152 1.99 -6.00 -7.20
N MET A 153 1.12 -5.72 -8.18
CA MET A 153 -0.25 -6.24 -8.21
C MET A 153 -0.69 -6.56 -9.63
N GLY A 154 -1.51 -7.60 -9.76
CA GLY A 154 -2.05 -8.02 -11.05
C GLY A 154 -2.68 -9.41 -10.97
N PRO A 155 -3.31 -9.89 -12.04
CA PRO A 155 -4.03 -11.17 -12.04
C PRO A 155 -3.11 -12.37 -11.68
N GLU A 156 -3.64 -13.31 -10.89
CA GLU A 156 -2.92 -14.51 -10.43
C GLU A 156 -2.60 -15.47 -11.58
N ASN A 157 -3.56 -15.69 -12.47
CA ASN A 157 -3.42 -16.53 -13.66
C ASN A 157 -3.69 -15.72 -14.93
N HIS A 158 -3.67 -16.42 -16.07
CA HIS A 158 -3.98 -15.98 -17.44
C HIS A 158 -5.32 -15.24 -17.63
N GLY A 159 -6.08 -14.99 -16.56
CA GLY A 159 -7.52 -14.79 -16.60
C GLY A 159 -7.97 -13.47 -17.22
N TRP A 160 -7.08 -12.49 -17.38
CA TRP A 160 -7.47 -11.16 -17.86
C TRP A 160 -6.78 -10.92 -19.21
N GLU A 161 -7.27 -11.64 -20.22
CA GLU A 161 -6.85 -11.51 -21.62
C GLU A 161 -6.98 -10.07 -22.11
N ASN A 162 -8.06 -9.39 -21.70
CA ASN A 162 -8.23 -7.97 -21.95
C ASN A 162 -7.39 -7.12 -20.99
N PRO A 163 -7.05 -5.87 -21.37
CA PRO A 163 -6.49 -4.92 -20.44
C PRO A 163 -7.39 -4.75 -19.23
N TRP A 164 -6.81 -4.35 -18.11
CA TRP A 164 -7.53 -4.31 -16.85
C TRP A 164 -7.18 -3.10 -16.03
N TYR A 165 -8.04 -2.77 -15.06
CA TYR A 165 -7.83 -1.69 -14.13
C TYR A 165 -8.05 -2.12 -12.68
N GLY A 166 -7.40 -1.41 -11.77
CA GLY A 166 -7.57 -1.58 -10.34
C GLY A 166 -7.54 -0.23 -9.62
N VAL A 167 -8.43 -0.06 -8.65
CA VAL A 167 -8.42 1.05 -7.70
C VAL A 167 -8.20 0.48 -6.31
N VAL A 168 -7.07 0.86 -5.69
CA VAL A 168 -6.61 0.24 -4.45
C VAL A 168 -6.20 1.26 -3.40
N ASP A 169 -6.30 0.87 -2.13
CA ASP A 169 -5.50 1.45 -1.05
C ASP A 169 -4.48 0.42 -0.57
N ILE A 170 -3.38 0.87 0.01
CA ILE A 170 -2.44 0.03 0.73
C ILE A 170 -2.38 0.49 2.17
N VAL A 171 -2.59 -0.43 3.11
CA VAL A 171 -2.44 -0.20 4.54
C VAL A 171 -1.16 -0.87 5.01
N PHE A 172 -0.24 -0.07 5.56
CA PHE A 172 1.02 -0.52 6.13
C PHE A 172 0.92 -0.56 7.65
N GLU A 173 1.17 -1.71 8.25
CA GLU A 173 1.31 -1.85 9.70
C GLU A 173 2.78 -1.66 10.08
N HIS A 174 3.05 -0.73 11.00
CA HIS A 174 4.39 -0.40 11.49
C HIS A 174 4.30 0.10 12.93
N ASP A 175 5.29 -0.22 13.75
CA ASP A 175 5.43 0.30 15.14
C ASP A 175 4.13 0.24 15.99
N GLY A 176 3.27 -0.76 15.76
CA GLY A 176 1.97 -0.91 16.44
C GLY A 176 0.85 0.03 15.97
N THR A 177 1.06 0.77 14.88
CA THR A 177 0.09 1.65 14.22
C THR A 177 -0.07 1.29 12.73
N LYS A 178 -0.90 2.07 12.01
CA LYS A 178 -1.19 1.88 10.58
C LYS A 178 -1.07 3.18 9.81
N THR A 179 -0.51 3.11 8.60
CA THR A 179 -0.51 4.19 7.62
C THR A 179 -1.21 3.72 6.35
N THR A 180 -2.18 4.50 5.85
CA THR A 180 -2.91 4.18 4.61
C THR A 180 -2.39 5.04 3.46
N VAL A 181 -2.28 4.44 2.28
CA VAL A 181 -1.82 5.03 1.02
C VAL A 181 -2.88 4.80 -0.04
N GLY A 182 -3.38 5.85 -0.68
CA GLY A 182 -4.35 5.74 -1.76
C GLY A 182 -5.55 6.68 -1.62
N PRO A 183 -6.50 6.65 -2.57
CA PRO A 183 -6.61 5.62 -3.62
C PRO A 183 -5.54 5.73 -4.71
N ILE A 184 -5.13 4.59 -5.27
CA ILE A 184 -4.24 4.48 -6.42
C ILE A 184 -5.00 3.78 -7.55
N ALA A 185 -5.00 4.36 -8.75
CA ALA A 185 -5.62 3.78 -9.93
C ALA A 185 -4.55 3.32 -10.93
N VAL A 186 -4.56 2.02 -11.22
CA VAL A 186 -3.67 1.35 -12.17
C VAL A 186 -4.44 0.82 -13.37
N VAL A 187 -3.75 0.69 -14.49
CA VAL A 187 -4.19 -0.05 -15.67
C VAL A 187 -3.01 -0.89 -16.15
N ASP A 188 -3.31 -2.00 -16.82
CA ASP A 188 -2.30 -2.86 -17.42
C ASP A 188 -2.86 -3.58 -18.65
N THR A 189 -1.95 -4.01 -19.52
CA THR A 189 -2.25 -4.60 -20.82
C THR A 189 -2.96 -5.95 -20.71
N GLY A 190 -2.85 -6.63 -19.57
CA GLY A 190 -3.34 -8.00 -19.45
C GLY A 190 -2.64 -8.92 -20.44
N GLY A 191 -3.41 -9.73 -21.16
CA GLY A 191 -2.91 -10.56 -22.26
C GLY A 191 -2.96 -9.88 -23.63
N ASP A 192 -3.41 -8.63 -23.73
CA ASP A 192 -3.73 -8.05 -25.03
C ASP A 192 -2.46 -7.53 -25.73
N ALA A 193 -2.05 -8.24 -26.79
CA ALA A 193 -0.86 -7.89 -27.58
C ALA A 193 -1.10 -6.73 -28.57
N GLU A 194 -2.34 -6.31 -28.78
CA GLU A 194 -2.70 -5.22 -29.70
C GLU A 194 -3.25 -3.99 -28.96
N PHE A 195 -3.45 -4.09 -27.64
CA PHE A 195 -3.81 -3.02 -26.73
C PHE A 195 -2.83 -2.94 -25.55
N TYR A 196 -1.67 -2.31 -25.80
CA TYR A 196 -0.56 -2.28 -24.86
C TYR A 196 0.12 -0.89 -24.75
N PRO A 197 0.81 -0.62 -23.62
CA PRO A 197 1.60 0.60 -23.46
C PRO A 197 2.96 0.51 -24.18
N ASP A 198 3.27 1.51 -24.99
CA ASP A 198 4.56 1.68 -25.66
C ASP A 198 5.16 3.07 -25.33
N GLY A 199 6.24 3.07 -24.57
CA GLY A 199 6.90 4.30 -24.09
C GLY A 199 5.98 5.21 -23.27
N ASP A 200 5.56 6.32 -23.89
CA ASP A 200 4.71 7.36 -23.30
C ASP A 200 3.31 7.41 -23.93
N THR A 201 2.91 6.37 -24.67
CA THR A 201 1.58 6.25 -25.30
C THR A 201 1.04 4.83 -25.14
N TRP A 202 -0.19 4.64 -25.60
CA TRP A 202 -0.77 3.32 -25.86
C TRP A 202 -0.86 3.05 -27.36
N VAL A 203 -0.64 1.79 -27.71
CA VAL A 203 -0.95 1.20 -29.01
C VAL A 203 -2.31 0.51 -28.87
N ILE A 204 -3.22 0.80 -29.81
CA ILE A 204 -4.55 0.18 -29.90
C ILE A 204 -4.77 -0.10 -31.38
N GLU A 205 -4.55 -1.34 -31.80
CA GLU A 205 -4.58 -1.77 -33.20
C GLU A 205 -5.83 -2.62 -33.52
N ASN A 206 -6.02 -2.89 -34.82
CA ASN A 206 -7.04 -3.78 -35.40
C ASN A 206 -8.46 -3.62 -34.84
N ILE A 207 -8.86 -2.39 -34.58
CA ILE A 207 -10.14 -2.05 -33.93
C ILE A 207 -11.31 -2.56 -34.78
N ASP A 208 -11.95 -3.64 -34.33
CA ASP A 208 -13.14 -4.24 -34.94
C ASP A 208 -14.42 -3.99 -34.12
N ILE A 209 -14.28 -3.59 -32.85
CA ILE A 209 -15.35 -3.14 -31.94
C ILE A 209 -15.11 -1.68 -31.56
N PRO A 210 -15.48 -0.69 -32.41
CA PRO A 210 -15.15 0.71 -32.16
C PRO A 210 -15.81 1.31 -30.90
N THR A 211 -16.92 0.72 -30.43
CA THR A 211 -17.59 1.15 -29.19
C THR A 211 -16.72 0.95 -27.95
N CYS A 212 -15.71 0.08 -28.01
CA CYS A 212 -14.74 -0.10 -26.93
C CYS A 212 -14.06 1.23 -26.55
N LEU A 213 -13.82 2.13 -27.52
CA LEU A 213 -13.01 3.34 -27.30
C LEU A 213 -13.77 4.34 -26.44
N ASP A 214 -15.06 4.54 -26.73
CA ASP A 214 -15.96 5.38 -25.94
C ASP A 214 -16.16 4.81 -24.53
N GLU A 215 -16.34 3.49 -24.42
CA GLU A 215 -16.53 2.82 -23.13
C GLU A 215 -15.26 2.91 -22.28
N ASN A 216 -14.08 2.67 -22.87
CA ASN A 216 -12.79 2.81 -22.22
C ASN A 216 -12.53 4.27 -21.83
N ALA A 217 -12.83 5.25 -22.69
CA ALA A 217 -12.66 6.66 -22.37
C ALA A 217 -13.53 7.09 -21.17
N ALA A 218 -14.81 6.71 -21.18
CA ALA A 218 -15.73 7.00 -20.08
C ALA A 218 -15.28 6.32 -18.76
N LEU A 219 -14.79 5.08 -18.84
CA LEU A 219 -14.25 4.36 -17.70
C LEU A 219 -13.00 5.06 -17.14
N VAL A 220 -12.02 5.37 -17.99
CA VAL A 220 -10.79 6.04 -17.59
C VAL A 220 -11.07 7.42 -16.99
N ASP A 221 -11.96 8.21 -17.59
CA ASP A 221 -12.38 9.51 -17.05
C ASP A 221 -13.00 9.38 -15.66
N ARG A 222 -13.84 8.36 -15.45
CA ARG A 222 -14.42 8.07 -14.13
C ARG A 222 -13.35 7.70 -13.11
N LEU A 223 -12.39 6.85 -13.47
CA LEU A 223 -11.29 6.44 -12.58
C LEU A 223 -10.41 7.64 -12.20
N MET A 224 -10.09 8.51 -13.16
CA MET A 224 -9.30 9.73 -12.92
C MET A 224 -10.07 10.82 -12.15
N SER A 225 -11.40 10.75 -12.13
CA SER A 225 -12.26 11.66 -11.37
C SER A 225 -12.42 11.28 -9.89
N ILE A 226 -11.83 10.17 -9.44
CA ILE A 226 -11.86 9.76 -8.03
C ILE A 226 -11.10 10.82 -7.20
N PRO A 227 -11.68 11.36 -6.11
CA PRO A 227 -11.01 12.35 -5.28
C PRO A 227 -9.65 11.87 -4.75
N ASP A 228 -8.64 12.73 -4.85
CA ASP A 228 -7.27 12.51 -4.36
C ASP A 228 -6.58 11.26 -4.92
N VAL A 229 -7.07 10.73 -6.06
CA VAL A 229 -6.51 9.51 -6.65
C VAL A 229 -5.11 9.74 -7.22
N THR A 230 -4.20 8.84 -6.88
CA THR A 230 -2.92 8.72 -7.57
C THR A 230 -3.13 7.92 -8.85
N VAL A 231 -3.02 8.58 -9.99
CA VAL A 231 -3.16 7.95 -11.31
C VAL A 231 -1.81 7.39 -11.74
N SER A 232 -1.77 6.13 -12.15
CA SER A 232 -0.57 5.52 -12.75
C SER A 232 -0.15 6.24 -14.03
N LYS A 233 1.14 6.15 -14.38
CA LYS A 233 1.65 6.71 -15.65
C LYS A 233 0.81 6.21 -16.82
N GLU A 234 0.52 4.92 -16.86
CA GLU A 234 -0.14 4.27 -17.98
C GLU A 234 -1.63 4.59 -18.05
N LEU A 235 -2.31 4.77 -16.92
CA LEU A 235 -3.72 5.20 -16.95
C LEU A 235 -3.85 6.63 -17.50
N LYS A 236 -2.89 7.49 -17.17
CA LYS A 236 -2.83 8.85 -17.71
C LYS A 236 -2.55 8.85 -19.22
N THR A 237 -1.56 8.10 -19.68
CA THR A 237 -1.23 8.05 -21.12
C THR A 237 -2.30 7.33 -21.93
N LEU A 238 -3.06 6.39 -21.32
CA LEU A 238 -4.22 5.78 -21.96
C LEU A 238 -5.30 6.82 -22.22
N ARG A 239 -5.59 7.69 -21.24
CA ARG A 239 -6.56 8.76 -21.43
C ARG A 239 -6.17 9.68 -22.59
N GLU A 240 -4.90 10.10 -22.60
CA GLU A 240 -4.35 10.97 -23.65
C GLU A 240 -4.45 10.32 -25.03
N LYS A 241 -4.15 9.01 -25.12
CA LYS A 241 -4.33 8.24 -26.35
C LYS A 241 -5.78 8.23 -26.82
N LEU A 242 -6.73 7.92 -25.94
CA LEU A 242 -8.16 7.90 -26.27
C LEU A 242 -8.64 9.29 -26.71
N THR A 243 -8.21 10.37 -26.04
CA THR A 243 -8.51 11.76 -26.46
C THR A 243 -7.98 12.04 -27.86
N SER A 244 -6.75 11.62 -28.16
CA SER A 244 -6.14 11.84 -29.48
C SER A 244 -6.88 11.11 -30.60
N MET A 245 -7.60 10.04 -30.28
CA MET A 245 -8.45 9.28 -31.20
C MET A 245 -9.87 9.84 -31.31
N GLY A 246 -10.23 10.83 -30.49
CA GLY A 246 -11.54 11.49 -30.52
C GLY A 246 -12.55 11.00 -29.47
N HIS A 247 -12.08 10.31 -28.42
CA HIS A 247 -12.90 9.72 -27.35
C HIS A 247 -12.58 10.32 -25.97
#